data_AF-A0A448MRK2-F1
#
_entry.id   AF-A0A448MRK2-F1
#
_cell.length_a   1.000
_cell.length_b   1.000
_cell.length_c   1.000
_cell.angle_alpha   90.00
_cell.angle_beta   90.00
_cell.angle_gamma   90.00
#
_symmetry.space_group_name_H-M   'P 1'
#
loop_
_entity.id
_entity.type
_entity.pdbx_description
1 polymer ?
#
loop_
_entity_poly.entity_id
_entity_poly.type
_entity_poly.pdbx_seq_one_letter_code
_entity_poly.pdbx_strand_id
1 'polypeptide(L)'
;MSLGVLSKNETVKAEQCTLIKSNISRLACFDKVFNTPVGTQILDDRLIANIIPRLVSDIFILAKNDTNDSQENNLEVALSSNDERAAIYITCKDNITRFQLALDQPINQNMLNVHIANNDTNKIVSKIDWQSAERGYMLDSGRGLYAIQQLKSILYIDSFTVTLPQENKSFIFKNNGLASRVASIRKECGW
;
A
#
# COMPACT_ATOMS: atom_id res chain seq x y z
N MET A 1 11.74 -4.42 30.40
CA MET A 1 12.21 -4.33 29.00
C MET A 1 13.69 -4.00 29.05
N SER A 2 14.55 -5.00 28.90
CA SER A 2 16.01 -4.79 28.87
C SER A 2 16.37 -4.32 27.46
N LEU A 3 16.88 -3.09 27.35
CA LEU A 3 17.60 -2.65 26.15
C LEU A 3 18.83 -3.56 26.02
N GLY A 4 18.77 -4.50 25.07
CA GLY A 4 19.85 -5.44 24.81
C GLY A 4 21.09 -4.70 24.33
N VAL A 5 22.07 -4.53 25.23
CA VAL A 5 23.40 -4.05 24.85
C VAL A 5 24.06 -5.15 24.03
N LEU A 6 24.26 -4.89 22.74
CA LEU A 6 24.99 -5.80 21.84
C LEU A 6 26.38 -6.07 22.39
N SER A 7 26.78 -7.34 22.42
CA SER A 7 28.13 -7.69 22.84
C SER A 7 29.14 -7.15 21.82
N LYS A 8 30.33 -6.78 22.30
CA LYS A 8 31.43 -6.30 21.46
C LYS A 8 31.83 -7.30 20.35
N ASN A 9 31.50 -8.58 20.54
CA ASN A 9 31.75 -9.63 19.55
C ASN A 9 30.68 -9.64 18.44
N GLU A 10 29.41 -9.38 18.78
CA GLU A 10 28.33 -9.27 17.79
C GLU A 10 28.49 -8.04 16.90
N THR A 11 28.93 -6.91 17.46
CA THR A 11 29.17 -5.68 16.67
C THR A 11 30.28 -5.89 15.63
N VAL A 12 31.40 -6.50 16.02
CA VAL A 12 32.52 -6.79 15.09
C VAL A 12 32.09 -7.75 13.99
N LYS A 13 31.30 -8.78 14.30
CA LYS A 13 30.77 -9.71 13.29
C LYS A 13 29.75 -9.03 12.37
N ALA A 14 28.92 -8.13 12.90
CA ALA A 14 27.96 -7.37 12.12
C ALA A 14 28.65 -6.41 11.14
N GLU A 15 29.74 -5.75 11.54
CA GLU A 15 30.56 -4.92 10.66
C GLU A 15 31.11 -5.72 9.47
N GLN A 16 31.56 -6.96 9.69
CA GLN A 16 32.04 -7.84 8.61
C GLN A 16 30.95 -8.16 7.59
N CYS A 17 29.68 -8.30 8.02
CA CYS A 17 28.57 -8.55 7.11
C CYS A 17 28.38 -7.41 6.10
N THR A 18 28.68 -6.16 6.47
CA THR A 18 28.49 -4.98 5.58
C THR A 18 29.34 -5.06 4.29
N LEU A 19 30.48 -5.77 4.34
CA LEU A 19 31.41 -5.93 3.22
C LEU A 19 30.89 -6.89 2.14
N ILE A 20 29.88 -7.70 2.43
CA ILE A 20 29.30 -8.66 1.49
C ILE A 20 28.53 -7.89 0.41
N LYS A 21 28.90 -8.02 -0.86
CA LYS A 21 28.23 -7.31 -1.98
C LYS A 21 26.81 -7.81 -2.26
N SER A 22 26.60 -9.12 -2.18
CA SER A 22 25.31 -9.77 -2.41
C SER A 22 24.33 -9.43 -1.30
N ASN A 23 23.18 -8.84 -1.66
CA ASN A 23 22.15 -8.46 -0.69
C ASN A 23 21.61 -9.66 0.10
N ILE A 24 21.36 -10.79 -0.57
CA ILE A 24 20.82 -11.99 0.09
C ILE A 24 21.85 -12.63 1.03
N SER A 25 23.13 -12.66 0.62
CA SER A 25 24.20 -13.22 1.44
C SER A 25 24.53 -12.32 2.64
N ARG A 26 24.42 -11.00 2.46
CA ARG A 26 24.55 -10.01 3.55
C ARG A 26 23.47 -10.21 4.60
N LEU A 27 22.22 -10.36 4.17
CA LEU A 27 21.10 -10.63 5.08
C LEU A 27 21.32 -11.91 5.89
N ALA A 28 21.68 -13.02 5.22
CA ALA A 28 21.95 -14.29 5.90
C ALA A 28 23.11 -14.22 6.92
N CYS A 29 24.09 -13.34 6.68
CA CYS A 29 25.16 -13.07 7.63
C CYS A 29 24.63 -12.40 8.90
N PHE A 30 23.80 -11.36 8.77
CA PHE A 30 23.17 -10.70 9.91
C PHE A 30 22.25 -11.64 10.69
N ASP A 31 21.47 -12.46 10.01
CA ASP A 31 20.60 -13.45 10.65
C ASP A 31 21.36 -14.42 11.54
N LYS A 32 22.56 -14.83 11.11
CA LYS A 32 23.47 -15.66 11.92
C LYS A 32 24.06 -14.90 13.11
N VAL A 33 24.40 -13.62 12.95
CA VAL A 33 25.01 -12.81 14.01
C VAL A 33 24.01 -12.50 15.13
N PHE A 34 22.78 -12.14 14.77
CA PHE A 34 21.74 -11.77 15.73
C PHE A 34 20.79 -12.92 16.08
N ASN A 35 21.08 -14.12 15.57
CA ASN A 35 20.28 -15.31 15.77
C ASN A 35 18.78 -15.09 15.42
N THR A 36 18.55 -14.42 14.28
CA THR A 36 17.23 -14.16 13.68
C THR A 36 17.05 -14.99 12.42
N PRO A 37 17.08 -16.34 12.50
CA PRO A 37 16.85 -17.16 11.32
C PRO A 37 15.46 -16.86 10.75
N VAL A 38 15.34 -16.87 9.43
CA VAL A 38 14.05 -16.77 8.74
C VAL A 38 13.19 -17.95 9.20
N GLY A 39 12.31 -17.71 10.16
CA GLY A 39 11.28 -18.65 10.54
C GLY A 39 10.30 -18.75 9.38
N THR A 40 10.28 -19.88 8.68
CA THR A 40 9.12 -20.25 7.87
C THR A 40 7.96 -20.41 8.83
N GLN A 41 7.23 -19.34 9.09
CA GLN A 41 5.89 -19.46 9.64
C GLN A 41 5.10 -20.20 8.56
N ILE A 42 4.95 -21.51 8.74
CA ILE A 42 3.99 -22.31 7.97
C ILE A 42 2.62 -21.86 8.46
N LEU A 43 2.17 -20.72 7.97
CA LEU A 43 0.80 -20.29 8.10
C LEU A 43 0.00 -21.18 7.16
N ASP A 44 -1.07 -21.78 7.67
CA ASP A 44 -1.96 -22.62 6.86
C ASP A 44 -2.52 -21.77 5.71
N ASP A 45 -2.12 -22.11 4.48
CA ASP A 45 -2.56 -21.43 3.25
C ASP A 45 -4.09 -21.36 3.16
N ARG A 46 -4.81 -22.33 3.74
CA ARG A 46 -6.27 -22.35 3.77
C ARG A 46 -6.85 -21.26 4.69
N LEU A 47 -6.21 -20.96 5.81
CA LEU A 47 -6.61 -19.86 6.69
C LEU A 47 -6.38 -18.52 6.00
N ILE A 48 -5.20 -18.33 5.39
CA ILE A 48 -4.84 -17.07 4.71
C ILE A 48 -5.71 -16.82 3.47
N ALA A 49 -6.06 -17.87 2.73
CA ALA A 49 -6.93 -17.78 1.55
C ALA A 49 -8.31 -17.16 1.88
N ASN A 50 -8.79 -17.30 3.11
CA ASN A 50 -10.08 -16.74 3.54
C ASN A 50 -9.95 -15.38 4.26
N ILE A 51 -8.81 -15.11 4.90
CA ILE A 51 -8.61 -13.86 5.65
C ILE A 51 -8.40 -12.67 4.73
N ILE A 52 -7.58 -12.83 3.68
CA ILE A 52 -7.25 -11.72 2.78
C ILE A 52 -8.49 -11.18 2.05
N PRO A 53 -9.32 -12.02 1.39
CA PRO A 53 -10.54 -11.52 0.75
C PRO A 53 -11.49 -10.83 1.73
N ARG A 54 -11.50 -11.27 3.00
CA ARG A 54 -12.33 -10.65 4.03
C ARG A 54 -11.82 -9.25 4.41
N LEU A 55 -10.53 -9.08 4.65
CA LEU A 55 -9.93 -7.76 4.92
C LEU A 55 -10.16 -6.80 3.76
N VAL A 56 -10.02 -7.29 2.53
CA VAL A 56 -10.32 -6.52 1.31
C VAL A 56 -11.80 -6.17 1.24
N SER A 57 -12.70 -7.10 1.62
CA SER A 57 -14.13 -6.83 1.70
C SER A 57 -14.47 -5.72 2.70
N ASP A 58 -13.75 -5.63 3.83
CA ASP A 58 -13.94 -4.55 4.80
C ASP A 58 -13.59 -3.17 4.19
N ILE A 59 -12.59 -3.10 3.29
CA ILE A 59 -12.28 -1.88 2.52
C ILE A 59 -13.45 -1.50 1.60
N PHE A 60 -14.06 -2.48 0.92
CA PHE A 60 -15.23 -2.23 0.07
C PHE A 60 -16.44 -1.76 0.89
N ILE A 61 -16.63 -2.30 2.10
CA ILE A 61 -17.69 -1.84 3.02
C ILE A 61 -17.42 -0.39 3.46
N LEU A 62 -16.17 -0.07 3.84
CA LEU A 62 -15.77 1.30 4.17
C LEU A 62 -16.02 2.26 3.00
N ALA A 63 -15.67 1.86 1.77
CA ALA A 63 -15.85 2.66 0.56
C ALA A 63 -17.32 2.97 0.25
N LYS A 64 -18.25 2.08 0.61
CA LYS A 64 -19.70 2.26 0.44
C LYS A 64 -20.30 3.15 1.54
N ASN A 65 -19.80 3.02 2.76
CA ASN A 65 -20.31 3.73 3.94
C ASN A 65 -19.72 5.12 4.13
N ASP A 66 -18.81 5.57 3.26
CA ASP A 66 -18.22 6.91 3.30
C ASP A 66 -19.21 7.99 2.82
N THR A 67 -20.38 8.01 3.45
CA THR A 67 -21.37 9.07 3.36
C THR A 67 -21.15 10.02 4.53
N ASN A 68 -20.33 11.06 4.32
CA ASN A 68 -20.33 12.31 5.08
C ASN A 68 -20.21 12.25 6.63
N ASP A 69 -19.73 11.17 7.25
CA ASP A 69 -19.45 11.21 8.68
C ASP A 69 -18.02 11.72 8.91
N SER A 70 -17.92 13.03 9.07
CA SER A 70 -16.73 13.77 9.49
C SER A 70 -16.33 13.37 10.91
N GLN A 71 -15.80 12.17 11.07
CA GLN A 71 -15.03 11.83 12.26
C GLN A 71 -13.64 12.44 12.10
N GLU A 72 -13.36 13.49 12.89
CA GLU A 72 -12.14 14.30 12.85
C GLU A 72 -10.82 13.51 13.00
N ASN A 73 -10.87 12.23 13.36
CA ASN A 73 -9.69 11.41 13.64
C ASN A 73 -9.58 10.13 12.81
N ASN A 74 -10.33 10.00 11.70
CA ASN A 74 -10.18 8.81 10.86
C ASN A 74 -8.87 8.86 10.07
N LEU A 75 -8.01 7.86 10.26
CA LEU A 75 -6.74 7.70 9.53
C LEU A 75 -6.88 6.78 8.31
N GLU A 76 -8.11 6.46 7.93
CA GLU A 76 -8.45 5.61 6.80
C GLU A 76 -9.53 6.25 5.94
N VAL A 77 -9.35 6.22 4.62
CA VAL A 77 -10.30 6.74 3.64
C VAL A 77 -10.38 5.73 2.49
N ALA A 78 -11.60 5.41 2.06
CA ALA A 78 -11.83 4.54 0.92
C ALA A 78 -12.78 5.17 -0.12
N LEU A 79 -12.50 4.97 -1.41
CA LEU A 79 -13.32 5.43 -2.53
C LEU A 79 -13.66 4.24 -3.42
N SER A 80 -14.94 3.96 -3.59
CA SER A 80 -15.38 2.90 -4.51
C SER A 80 -15.27 3.38 -5.97
N SER A 81 -14.90 2.46 -6.86
CA SER A 81 -15.10 2.65 -8.30
C SER A 81 -16.59 2.66 -8.63
N ASN A 82 -16.95 3.24 -9.76
CA ASN A 82 -18.33 3.29 -10.25
C ASN A 82 -18.94 1.89 -10.49
N ASP A 83 -18.11 0.90 -10.83
CA ASP A 83 -18.54 -0.49 -11.03
C ASP A 83 -18.40 -1.36 -9.76
N GLU A 84 -17.98 -0.77 -8.63
CA GLU A 84 -17.77 -1.42 -7.33
C GLU A 84 -16.77 -2.59 -7.33
N ARG A 85 -15.99 -2.77 -8.39
CA ARG A 85 -14.98 -3.84 -8.51
C ARG A 85 -13.59 -3.44 -8.03
N ALA A 86 -13.39 -2.16 -7.74
CA ALA A 86 -12.16 -1.67 -7.15
C ALA A 86 -12.45 -0.57 -6.12
N ALA A 87 -11.53 -0.42 -5.16
CA ALA A 87 -11.58 0.68 -4.21
C ALA A 87 -10.18 1.29 -4.06
N ILE A 88 -10.09 2.62 -4.12
CA ILE A 88 -8.91 3.31 -3.63
C ILE A 88 -8.95 3.27 -2.10
N TYR A 89 -7.82 2.94 -1.48
CA TYR A 89 -7.66 2.90 -0.03
C TYR A 89 -6.44 3.73 0.37
N ILE A 90 -6.66 4.70 1.26
CA ILE A 90 -5.65 5.63 1.72
C ILE A 90 -5.60 5.53 3.24
N THR A 91 -4.41 5.31 3.78
CA THR A 91 -4.23 5.22 5.23
C THR A 91 -2.99 5.95 5.70
N CYS A 92 -3.02 6.40 6.95
CA CYS A 92 -1.81 6.77 7.70
C CYS A 92 -1.52 5.67 8.73
N LYS A 93 -0.47 4.89 8.50
CA LYS A 93 -0.05 3.83 9.43
C LYS A 93 1.41 4.02 9.80
N ASP A 94 1.71 4.02 11.08
CA ASP A 94 3.07 4.25 11.61
C ASP A 94 3.68 5.57 11.08
N ASN A 95 2.85 6.62 10.98
CA ASN A 95 3.18 7.93 10.39
C ASN A 95 3.64 7.87 8.91
N ILE A 96 3.23 6.83 8.19
CA ILE A 96 3.54 6.63 6.78
C ILE A 96 2.24 6.56 5.98
N THR A 97 2.08 7.50 5.05
CA THR A 97 0.98 7.49 4.10
C THR A 97 1.10 6.28 3.18
N ARG A 98 -0.01 5.55 3.03
CA ARG A 98 -0.19 4.49 2.04
C ARG A 98 -1.30 4.89 1.08
N PHE A 99 -1.08 4.62 -0.20
CA PHE A 99 -2.06 4.82 -1.25
C PHE A 99 -2.12 3.54 -2.08
N GLN A 100 -3.28 2.90 -2.05
CA GLN A 100 -3.44 1.54 -2.55
C GLN A 100 -4.73 1.42 -3.36
N LEU A 101 -4.76 0.43 -4.25
CA LEU A 101 -5.94 0.01 -4.99
C LEU A 101 -6.30 -1.41 -4.55
N ALA A 102 -7.45 -1.57 -3.91
CA ALA A 102 -8.06 -2.85 -3.62
C ALA A 102 -8.90 -3.32 -4.83
N LEU A 103 -8.87 -4.62 -5.11
CA LEU A 103 -9.55 -5.26 -6.22
C LEU A 103 -10.48 -6.36 -5.70
N ASP A 104 -11.63 -6.54 -6.34
CA ASP A 104 -12.57 -7.63 -6.04
C ASP A 104 -12.05 -9.01 -6.45
N GLN A 105 -11.16 -9.03 -7.44
CA GLN A 105 -10.50 -10.22 -7.98
C GLN A 105 -8.99 -10.02 -8.00
N PRO A 106 -8.21 -11.04 -7.60
CA PRO A 106 -6.78 -10.92 -7.53
C PRO A 106 -6.16 -10.86 -8.92
N ILE A 107 -4.98 -10.28 -9.00
CA ILE A 107 -4.09 -10.31 -10.16
C ILE A 107 -2.90 -11.23 -9.87
N ASN A 108 -2.32 -11.81 -10.91
CA ASN A 108 -1.21 -12.76 -10.76
C ASN A 108 0.18 -12.13 -10.96
N GLN A 109 0.24 -10.84 -11.28
CA GLN A 109 1.47 -10.12 -11.57
C GLN A 109 2.03 -9.45 -10.32
N ASN A 110 3.34 -9.54 -10.12
CA ASN A 110 4.00 -8.95 -8.95
C ASN A 110 4.12 -7.42 -9.02
N MET A 111 4.39 -6.86 -10.21
CA MET A 111 4.39 -5.42 -10.44
C MET A 111 3.58 -5.10 -11.67
N LEU A 112 2.78 -4.03 -11.61
CA LEU A 112 1.94 -3.58 -12.71
C LEU A 112 2.13 -2.09 -12.93
N ASN A 113 2.13 -1.70 -14.19
CA ASN A 113 2.18 -0.30 -14.57
C ASN A 113 0.77 0.28 -14.43
N VAL A 114 0.59 1.17 -13.46
CA VAL A 114 -0.70 1.78 -13.17
C VAL A 114 -0.74 3.16 -13.81
N HIS A 115 -1.75 3.37 -14.65
CA HIS A 115 -2.03 4.67 -15.25
C HIS A 115 -3.20 5.33 -14.53
N ILE A 116 -3.04 6.59 -14.14
CA ILE A 116 -4.12 7.43 -13.64
C ILE A 116 -4.34 8.56 -14.64
N ALA A 117 -5.56 8.69 -15.14
CA ALA A 117 -5.95 9.74 -16.06
C ALA A 117 -7.09 10.59 -15.50
N ASN A 118 -7.01 11.90 -15.72
CA ASN A 118 -8.11 12.83 -15.44
C ASN A 118 -9.18 12.65 -16.54
N ASN A 119 -10.43 12.40 -16.16
CA ASN A 119 -11.50 12.11 -17.12
C ASN A 119 -12.01 13.36 -17.85
N ASP A 120 -11.89 14.54 -17.25
CA ASP A 120 -12.32 15.81 -17.85
C ASP A 120 -11.37 16.26 -18.96
N THR A 121 -10.07 16.01 -18.78
CA THR A 121 -9.01 16.46 -19.70
C THR A 121 -8.41 15.34 -20.54
N ASN A 122 -8.71 14.08 -20.23
CA ASN A 122 -8.08 12.88 -20.78
C ASN A 122 -6.54 12.84 -20.65
N LYS A 123 -5.96 13.65 -19.74
CA LYS A 123 -4.52 13.66 -19.49
C LYS A 123 -4.14 12.60 -18.48
N ILE A 124 -3.08 11.85 -18.79
CA ILE A 124 -2.42 10.96 -17.82
C ILE A 124 -1.72 11.84 -16.78
N VAL A 125 -2.18 11.76 -15.54
CA VAL A 125 -1.64 12.51 -14.39
C VAL A 125 -0.63 11.70 -13.59
N SER A 126 -0.67 10.37 -13.72
CA SER A 126 0.37 9.49 -13.22
C SER A 126 0.52 8.22 -14.05
N LYS A 127 1.75 7.72 -14.14
CA LYS A 127 2.11 6.48 -14.81
C LYS A 127 3.36 5.89 -14.15
N ILE A 128 3.18 4.98 -13.22
CA ILE A 128 4.27 4.32 -12.49
C ILE A 128 3.93 2.87 -12.16
N ASP A 129 4.94 2.07 -11.82
CA ASP A 129 4.72 0.69 -11.38
C ASP A 129 4.26 0.63 -9.93
N TRP A 130 3.20 -0.14 -9.67
CA TRP A 130 2.69 -0.46 -8.35
C TRP A 130 2.97 -1.92 -8.04
N GLN A 131 3.28 -2.19 -6.78
CA GLN A 131 3.62 -3.52 -6.30
C GLN A 131 2.35 -4.24 -5.85
N SER A 132 2.14 -5.46 -6.36
CA SER A 132 1.05 -6.32 -5.88
C SER A 132 1.31 -6.73 -4.43
N ALA A 133 0.25 -6.68 -3.63
CA ALA A 133 0.19 -7.04 -2.23
C ALA A 133 -1.05 -7.91 -1.98
N GLU A 134 -1.15 -8.49 -0.78
CA GLU A 134 -2.31 -9.28 -0.35
C GLU A 134 -2.72 -10.33 -1.40
N ARG A 135 -1.75 -11.12 -1.89
CA ARG A 135 -1.95 -12.17 -2.92
C ARG A 135 -2.69 -11.70 -4.18
N GLY A 136 -2.47 -10.46 -4.59
CA GLY A 136 -3.06 -9.92 -5.82
C GLY A 136 -4.33 -9.10 -5.62
N TYR A 137 -4.90 -9.07 -4.41
CA TYR A 137 -6.10 -8.28 -4.13
C TYR A 137 -5.81 -6.81 -3.89
N MET A 138 -4.55 -6.44 -3.65
CA MET A 138 -4.15 -5.04 -3.48
C MET A 138 -2.97 -4.68 -4.37
N LEU A 139 -2.93 -3.42 -4.77
CA LEU A 139 -1.81 -2.78 -5.43
C LEU A 139 -1.33 -1.59 -4.62
N ASP A 140 -0.06 -1.56 -4.30
CA ASP A 140 0.58 -0.54 -3.47
C ASP A 140 1.38 0.43 -4.34
N SER A 141 1.08 1.73 -4.27
CA SER A 141 1.77 2.77 -5.04
C SER A 141 3.13 3.16 -4.45
N GLY A 142 3.63 2.40 -3.47
CA GLY A 142 4.74 2.74 -2.60
C GLY A 142 4.27 3.37 -1.29
N ARG A 143 5.22 3.84 -0.50
CA ARG A 143 4.97 4.39 0.85
C ARG A 143 5.55 5.78 1.00
N GLY A 144 4.95 6.59 1.86
CA GLY A 144 5.43 7.92 2.17
C GLY A 144 5.43 8.81 0.93
N LEU A 145 6.59 9.38 0.57
CA LEU A 145 6.71 10.35 -0.53
C LEU A 145 6.15 9.86 -1.86
N TYR A 146 6.39 8.58 -2.22
CA TYR A 146 5.84 8.02 -3.46
C TYR A 146 4.31 7.97 -3.43
N ALA A 147 3.72 7.44 -2.35
CA ALA A 147 2.27 7.43 -2.17
C ALA A 147 1.68 8.85 -2.19
N ILE A 148 2.32 9.79 -1.50
CA ILE A 148 1.89 11.18 -1.41
C ILE A 148 1.90 11.85 -2.79
N GLN A 149 2.93 11.63 -3.61
CA GLN A 149 3.00 12.19 -4.95
C GLN A 149 1.85 11.68 -5.83
N GLN A 150 1.56 10.38 -5.75
CA GLN A 150 0.47 9.75 -6.49
C GLN A 150 -0.89 10.26 -6.01
N LEU A 151 -1.11 10.32 -4.70
CA LEU A 151 -2.33 10.84 -4.11
C LEU A 151 -2.55 12.32 -4.46
N LYS A 152 -1.52 13.17 -4.38
CA LYS A 152 -1.58 14.59 -4.79
C LYS A 152 -2.03 14.76 -6.24
N SER A 153 -1.70 13.82 -7.12
CA SER A 153 -2.12 13.87 -8.53
C SER A 153 -3.63 13.76 -8.71
N ILE A 154 -4.37 13.19 -7.74
CA ILE A 154 -5.82 12.98 -7.84
C ILE A 154 -6.66 13.84 -6.89
N LEU A 155 -6.05 14.49 -5.88
CA LEU A 155 -6.80 15.20 -4.81
C LEU A 155 -7.83 16.21 -5.32
N TYR A 156 -7.52 16.91 -6.42
CA TYR A 156 -8.31 18.01 -6.96
C TYR A 156 -8.88 17.72 -8.35
N ILE A 157 -8.97 16.44 -8.71
CA ILE A 157 -9.59 15.98 -9.96
C ILE A 157 -10.97 15.44 -9.62
N ASP A 158 -12.03 15.92 -10.27
CA ASP A 158 -13.40 15.52 -9.95
C ASP A 158 -13.67 14.04 -10.28
N SER A 159 -13.15 13.57 -11.42
CA SER A 159 -13.21 12.16 -11.81
C SER A 159 -11.92 11.71 -12.50
N PHE A 160 -11.45 10.52 -12.14
CA PHE A 160 -10.24 9.93 -12.69
C PHE A 160 -10.45 8.44 -13.00
N THR A 161 -9.67 7.95 -13.95
CA THR A 161 -9.65 6.54 -14.34
C THR A 161 -8.31 5.93 -13.95
N VAL A 162 -8.35 4.79 -13.27
CA VAL A 162 -7.19 3.95 -12.98
C VAL A 162 -7.20 2.79 -13.96
N THR A 163 -6.18 2.69 -14.81
CA THR A 163 -6.04 1.63 -15.81
C THR A 163 -4.86 0.73 -15.47
N LEU A 164 -5.09 -0.57 -15.58
CA LEU A 164 -4.10 -1.65 -15.46
C LEU A 164 -3.93 -2.30 -16.84
N PRO A 165 -3.06 -1.78 -17.72
CA PRO A 165 -2.94 -2.23 -19.10
C PRO A 165 -2.63 -3.72 -19.22
N GLN A 166 -1.78 -4.24 -18.32
CA GLN A 166 -1.37 -5.64 -18.34
C GLN A 166 -2.51 -6.62 -17.99
N GLU A 167 -3.56 -6.14 -17.35
CA GLU A 167 -4.72 -6.94 -16.95
C GLU A 167 -5.96 -6.63 -17.81
N ASN A 168 -5.85 -5.70 -18.77
CA ASN A 168 -6.98 -5.17 -19.53
C ASN A 168 -8.15 -4.69 -18.64
N LYS A 169 -7.82 -4.13 -17.47
CA LYS A 169 -8.78 -3.62 -16.48
C LYS A 169 -8.70 -2.10 -16.40
N SER A 170 -9.84 -1.46 -16.17
CA SER A 170 -9.93 -0.01 -15.97
C SER A 170 -11.08 0.30 -15.03
N PHE A 171 -10.87 1.23 -14.10
CA PHE A 171 -11.80 1.56 -13.04
C PHE A 171 -11.97 3.08 -12.97
N ILE A 172 -13.22 3.55 -12.99
CA ILE A 172 -13.55 4.98 -12.92
C ILE A 172 -13.92 5.33 -11.49
N PHE A 173 -13.34 6.40 -10.97
CA PHE A 173 -13.61 6.93 -9.64
C PHE A 173 -14.16 8.34 -9.72
N LYS A 174 -15.05 8.66 -8.77
CA LYS A 174 -15.43 10.03 -8.43
C LYS A 174 -14.67 10.45 -7.18
N ASN A 175 -14.11 11.63 -7.17
CA ASN A 175 -13.26 12.09 -6.07
C ASN A 175 -14.05 12.45 -4.80
N ASN A 176 -15.27 12.96 -4.95
CA ASN A 176 -16.19 13.25 -3.84
C ASN A 176 -15.53 14.04 -2.69
N GLY A 177 -14.76 15.08 -3.01
CA GLY A 177 -14.11 15.93 -2.00
C GLY A 177 -12.95 15.26 -1.27
N LEU A 178 -12.20 14.40 -1.94
CA LEU A 178 -11.08 13.62 -1.37
C LEU A 178 -10.09 14.48 -0.59
N ALA A 179 -9.76 15.67 -1.09
CA ALA A 179 -8.84 16.60 -0.43
C ALA A 179 -9.26 16.94 1.01
N SER A 180 -10.57 17.05 1.28
CA SER A 180 -11.09 17.27 2.64
C SER A 180 -11.07 15.99 3.46
N ARG A 181 -11.39 14.85 2.84
CA ARG A 181 -11.51 13.56 3.53
C ARG A 181 -10.15 13.05 4.03
N VAL A 182 -9.06 13.35 3.33
CA VAL A 182 -7.70 12.98 3.76
C VAL A 182 -7.05 14.01 4.70
N ALA A 183 -7.78 15.02 5.20
CA ALA A 183 -7.19 16.08 6.02
C ALA A 183 -6.51 15.54 7.29
N SER A 184 -7.16 14.63 8.03
CA SER A 184 -6.60 14.01 9.23
C SER A 184 -5.38 13.15 8.92
N ILE A 185 -5.41 12.42 7.79
CA ILE A 185 -4.25 11.66 7.28
C ILE A 185 -3.07 12.59 6.99
N ARG A 186 -3.30 13.73 6.33
CA ARG A 186 -2.25 14.72 6.02
C ARG A 186 -1.62 15.32 7.27
N LYS A 187 -2.45 15.60 8.28
CA LYS A 187 -2.00 16.12 9.58
C LYS A 187 -1.12 15.10 10.31
N GLU A 188 -1.58 13.85 10.40
CA GLU A 188 -0.88 12.79 11.13
C GLU A 188 0.41 12.35 10.43
N CYS A 189 0.36 12.15 9.12
CA CYS A 189 1.51 11.71 8.32
C CYS A 189 2.39 12.87 7.81
N GLY A 190 2.03 14.14 8.09
CA GLY A 190 2.87 15.32 7.92
C GLY A 190 3.16 15.78 6.48
N TRP A 191 2.15 16.06 5.64
CA TRP A 191 2.38 16.50 4.23
C TRP A 191 1.33 17.39 3.52
#